data_AF-A0A3R7W196-F1
#
_entry.id   AF-A0A3R7W196-F1
#
_cell.length_a   1.000
_cell.length_b   1.000
_cell.length_c   1.000
_cell.angle_alpha   90.00
_cell.angle_beta   90.00
_cell.angle_gamma   90.00
#
_symmetry.space_group_name_H-M   'P 1'
#
loop_
_entity.id
_entity.type
_entity.pdbx_description
1 polymer ?
#
loop_
_entity_poly.entity_id
_entity_poly.type
_entity_poly.pdbx_seq_one_letter_code
_entity_poly.pdbx_strand_id
1 'polypeptide(L)'
;MLIQCKSCEKKFIVPDSAIGPGGRLVQCSSCGNKWTQLPLKVDQIKKDKITVKNEVPKKVSIKKIPKKNRKNKNQIAKFSKEYLHKKYNLKIENPKVEKVKKKQRNTTVIGFGFYSYLTVMVVFLVAIFGAIHLSKEIIILYLPITELYINYLYEVLEIMKTIFNDLISLLMVKLFF
;
A
#
# COMPACT_ATOMS: atom_id res chain seq x y z
N MET A 1 -22.03 4.88 -7.35
CA MET A 1 -21.51 4.14 -8.53
C MET A 1 -20.88 2.80 -8.15
N LEU A 2 -20.68 1.91 -9.13
CA LEU A 2 -19.88 0.70 -9.00
C LEU A 2 -18.58 0.86 -9.80
N ILE A 3 -17.45 0.41 -9.23
CA ILE A 3 -16.12 0.49 -9.86
C ILE A 3 -15.43 -0.88 -9.84
N GLN A 4 -14.55 -1.16 -10.80
CA GLN A 4 -13.86 -2.46 -10.93
C GLN A 4 -12.35 -2.28 -10.95
N CYS A 5 -11.60 -3.11 -10.22
CA CYS A 5 -10.14 -3.05 -10.23
C CYS A 5 -9.57 -3.81 -11.44
N LYS A 6 -8.75 -3.15 -12.27
CA LYS A 6 -8.09 -3.76 -13.44
C LYS A 6 -7.09 -4.88 -13.11
N SER A 7 -6.65 -5.02 -11.86
CA SER A 7 -5.61 -6.01 -11.47
C SER A 7 -6.13 -7.27 -10.77
N CYS A 8 -7.39 -7.30 -10.35
CA CYS A 8 -7.99 -8.47 -9.68
C CYS A 8 -9.49 -8.63 -9.94
N GLU A 9 -10.02 -7.84 -10.89
CA GLU A 9 -11.40 -7.82 -11.41
C GLU A 9 -12.55 -7.68 -10.39
N LYS A 10 -12.24 -7.61 -9.10
CA LYS A 10 -13.21 -7.38 -8.03
C LYS A 10 -13.90 -6.02 -8.22
N LYS A 11 -15.22 -6.06 -8.03
CA LYS A 11 -16.12 -4.91 -8.11
C LYS A 11 -16.38 -4.34 -6.71
N PHE A 12 -16.47 -3.03 -6.61
CA PHE A 12 -16.65 -2.29 -5.36
C PHE A 12 -17.77 -1.27 -5.51
N ILE A 13 -18.63 -1.17 -4.49
CA ILE A 13 -19.72 -0.18 -4.41
C ILE A 13 -19.15 1.06 -3.71
N VAL A 14 -19.30 2.23 -4.33
CA VAL A 14 -18.75 3.51 -3.83
C VAL A 14 -19.81 4.60 -3.98
N PRO A 15 -20.12 5.39 -2.93
CA PRO A 15 -21.10 6.46 -3.03
C PRO A 15 -20.58 7.57 -3.96
N ASP A 16 -21.47 8.18 -4.74
CA ASP A 16 -21.06 9.11 -5.80
C ASP A 16 -20.42 10.40 -5.26
N SER A 17 -20.76 10.80 -4.03
CA SER A 17 -20.10 11.87 -3.27
C SER A 17 -18.62 11.61 -2.98
N ALA A 18 -18.16 10.35 -3.02
CA ALA A 18 -16.76 10.03 -2.76
C ALA A 18 -15.84 10.32 -3.97
N ILE A 19 -16.37 10.35 -5.21
CA ILE A 19 -15.59 10.57 -6.44
C ILE A 19 -16.07 11.88 -7.07
N GLY A 20 -15.39 12.98 -6.71
CA GLY A 20 -15.74 14.33 -7.16
C GLY A 20 -15.52 14.57 -8.67
N PRO A 21 -15.95 15.73 -9.19
CA PRO A 21 -15.95 16.02 -10.63
C PRO A 21 -14.56 16.01 -11.29
N GLY A 22 -13.49 16.26 -10.53
CA GLY A 22 -12.09 16.14 -10.99
C GLY A 22 -11.52 14.71 -10.94
N GLY A 23 -12.33 13.72 -10.59
CA GLY A 23 -11.89 12.36 -10.23
C GLY A 23 -11.22 12.26 -8.86
N ARG A 24 -10.86 11.04 -8.45
CA ARG A 24 -10.17 10.75 -7.19
C ARG A 24 -9.23 9.55 -7.33
N LEU A 25 -8.08 9.61 -6.67
CA LEU A 25 -7.20 8.45 -6.51
C LEU A 25 -7.87 7.44 -5.56
N VAL A 26 -8.08 6.22 -6.03
CA VAL A 26 -8.63 5.08 -5.27
C VAL A 26 -7.59 3.96 -5.19
N GLN A 27 -7.74 3.07 -4.20
CA GLN A 27 -6.87 1.92 -3.96
C GLN A 27 -7.72 0.66 -3.79
N CYS A 28 -7.32 -0.45 -4.42
CA CYS A 28 -7.96 -1.74 -4.22
C CYS A 28 -7.61 -2.33 -2.85
N SER A 29 -8.63 -2.71 -2.07
CA SER A 29 -8.44 -3.39 -0.78
C SER A 29 -7.97 -4.85 -0.91
N SER A 30 -8.12 -5.48 -2.08
CA SER A 30 -7.75 -6.89 -2.31
C SER A 30 -6.38 -7.09 -2.99
N CYS A 31 -5.83 -6.07 -3.66
CA CYS A 31 -4.53 -6.20 -4.37
C CYS A 31 -3.63 -4.96 -4.29
N GLY A 32 -3.99 -3.94 -3.50
CA GLY A 32 -3.17 -2.74 -3.27
C GLY A 32 -3.00 -1.76 -4.45
N ASN A 33 -3.35 -2.14 -5.67
CA ASN A 33 -3.20 -1.28 -6.86
C ASN A 33 -4.01 0.02 -6.73
N LYS A 34 -3.47 1.12 -7.25
CA LYS A 34 -4.02 2.48 -7.16
C LYS A 34 -4.25 3.07 -8.55
N TRP A 35 -5.43 3.67 -8.77
CA TRP A 35 -5.77 4.34 -10.03
C TRP A 35 -6.63 5.58 -9.76
N THR A 36 -6.69 6.49 -10.73
CA THR A 36 -7.59 7.65 -10.65
C THR A 36 -8.93 7.26 -11.27
N GLN A 37 -9.98 7.23 -10.47
CA GLN A 37 -11.34 7.02 -10.93
C GLN A 37 -11.97 8.38 -11.26
N LEU A 38 -12.54 8.52 -12.46
CA LEU A 38 -13.39 9.66 -12.83
C LEU A 38 -14.86 9.32 -12.55
N PRO A 39 -15.73 10.32 -12.34
CA PRO A 39 -17.17 10.10 -12.27
C PRO A 39 -17.68 9.55 -13.61
N LEU A 40 -18.59 8.59 -13.53
CA LEU A 40 -19.33 8.12 -14.70
C LEU A 40 -20.24 9.26 -15.18
N LYS A 41 -20.10 9.69 -16.44
CA LYS A 41 -21.08 10.58 -17.05
C LYS A 41 -22.40 9.84 -17.17
N VAL A 42 -23.45 10.37 -16.55
CA VAL A 42 -24.83 9.94 -16.80
C VAL A 42 -25.27 10.62 -18.09
N ASP A 43 -24.86 10.06 -19.23
CA ASP A 43 -25.33 10.49 -20.54
C ASP A 43 -26.82 10.12 -20.66
N GLN A 44 -27.69 11.09 -20.33
CA GLN A 44 -29.12 10.86 -20.25
C GLN A 44 -29.71 10.53 -21.63
N ILE A 45 -30.37 9.37 -21.69
CA ILE A 45 -31.06 8.86 -22.88
C ILE A 45 -32.12 9.88 -23.34
N LYS A 46 -32.17 10.13 -24.66
CA LYS A 46 -33.11 11.06 -25.29
C LYS A 46 -34.55 10.85 -24.82
N LYS A 47 -35.22 11.93 -24.42
CA LYS A 47 -36.67 12.13 -24.59
C LYS A 47 -36.95 13.55 -25.07
N ASP A 48 -37.80 13.68 -26.08
CA ASP A 48 -38.16 14.93 -26.76
C ASP A 48 -39.36 15.62 -26.08
N LYS A 49 -39.29 16.97 -25.93
CA LYS A 49 -40.42 17.94 -25.98
C LYS A 49 -41.51 17.80 -24.86
N ILE A 50 -42.35 18.77 -24.47
CA ILE A 50 -42.58 20.23 -24.69
C ILE A 50 -43.45 20.71 -23.47
N THR A 51 -43.72 21.96 -23.06
CA THR A 51 -43.08 23.31 -22.96
C THR A 51 -44.14 24.23 -22.26
N VAL A 52 -43.95 25.57 -22.12
CA VAL A 52 -44.92 26.59 -21.59
C VAL A 52 -44.98 26.63 -20.04
N LYS A 53 -44.90 27.76 -19.30
CA LYS A 53 -44.65 29.22 -19.52
C LYS A 53 -43.74 29.71 -18.35
N ASN A 54 -43.31 30.94 -18.06
CA ASN A 54 -43.48 32.35 -18.48
C ASN A 54 -42.06 32.96 -18.71
N GLU A 55 -41.74 34.18 -19.18
CA GLU A 55 -42.33 35.55 -19.19
C GLU A 55 -42.07 36.39 -17.90
N VAL A 56 -41.06 37.28 -17.74
CA VAL A 56 -40.27 38.25 -18.58
C VAL A 56 -40.82 39.69 -18.52
N PRO A 57 -40.01 40.68 -18.08
CA PRO A 57 -39.44 41.66 -19.01
C PRO A 57 -37.93 41.94 -18.85
N LYS A 58 -37.37 42.70 -19.80
CA LYS A 58 -35.99 42.56 -20.31
C LYS A 58 -35.23 43.89 -20.41
N LYS A 59 -33.99 43.93 -19.91
CA LYS A 59 -32.88 44.90 -20.13
C LYS A 59 -31.65 44.41 -19.31
N VAL A 60 -30.38 44.63 -19.66
CA VAL A 60 -29.71 45.07 -20.91
C VAL A 60 -28.23 44.59 -20.87
N SER A 61 -27.49 44.71 -21.98
CA SER A 61 -26.05 44.43 -22.11
C SER A 61 -25.18 45.66 -21.70
N ILE A 62 -23.84 45.70 -21.70
CA ILE A 62 -22.74 44.98 -22.40
C ILE A 62 -21.56 44.88 -21.39
N LYS A 63 -20.72 43.82 -21.32
CA LYS A 63 -19.46 43.60 -22.09
C LYS A 63 -18.71 42.34 -21.56
N LYS A 64 -17.50 42.07 -22.06
CA LYS A 64 -16.54 41.03 -21.58
C LYS A 64 -15.13 41.64 -21.44
N ILE A 65 -14.29 41.12 -20.54
CA ILE A 65 -12.80 41.10 -20.59
C ILE A 65 -12.27 40.12 -19.51
N PRO A 66 -11.21 39.32 -19.76
CA PRO A 66 -10.84 38.18 -18.88
C PRO A 66 -9.77 38.49 -17.82
N LYS A 67 -9.74 37.72 -16.72
CA LYS A 67 -8.67 37.77 -15.69
C LYS A 67 -7.98 36.42 -15.44
N LYS A 68 -6.93 36.20 -16.23
CA LYS A 68 -5.64 35.52 -15.96
C LYS A 68 -5.51 34.68 -14.67
N ASN A 69 -5.06 33.43 -14.84
CA ASN A 69 -4.63 32.48 -13.80
C ASN A 69 -3.84 33.11 -12.63
N ARG A 70 -4.20 32.76 -11.39
CA ARG A 70 -3.45 33.10 -10.17
C ARG A 70 -2.94 31.82 -9.49
N LYS A 71 -1.71 31.41 -9.82
CA LYS A 71 -1.00 30.35 -9.08
C LYS A 71 -0.68 30.88 -7.67
N ASN A 72 -1.34 30.34 -6.64
CA ASN A 72 -0.93 30.60 -5.27
C ASN A 72 0.25 29.68 -4.92
N LYS A 73 1.41 30.25 -4.58
CA LYS A 73 2.55 29.51 -4.03
C LYS A 73 2.91 30.15 -2.70
N ASN A 74 2.88 29.35 -1.65
CA ASN A 74 2.96 29.84 -0.27
C ASN A 74 4.28 30.55 0.05
N GLN A 75 4.19 31.39 1.07
CA GLN A 75 5.26 32.25 1.59
C GLN A 75 6.48 31.42 2.07
N ILE A 76 7.67 31.97 1.88
CA ILE A 76 8.81 32.04 2.83
C ILE A 76 9.97 32.74 2.08
N ALA A 77 10.23 34.00 2.43
CA ALA A 77 11.43 34.77 2.08
C ALA A 77 11.44 36.07 2.92
N LYS A 78 11.75 35.99 4.22
CA LYS A 78 11.66 37.16 5.13
C LYS A 78 12.72 38.25 4.87
N PHE A 79 13.69 37.97 3.99
CA PHE A 79 14.67 38.95 3.49
C PHE A 79 14.83 38.79 1.97
N SER A 80 14.72 39.89 1.22
CA SER A 80 14.97 39.90 -0.23
C SER A 80 16.48 40.00 -0.51
N LYS A 81 16.93 39.47 -1.65
CA LYS A 81 18.35 39.49 -2.04
C LYS A 81 18.89 40.91 -2.19
N GLU A 82 18.06 41.83 -2.69
CA GLU A 82 18.39 43.25 -2.87
C GLU A 82 18.84 43.93 -1.56
N TYR A 83 18.21 43.56 -0.43
CA TYR A 83 18.51 44.16 0.87
C TYR A 83 19.91 43.80 1.37
N LEU A 84 20.42 42.61 1.00
CA LEU A 84 21.79 42.19 1.30
C LEU A 84 22.80 42.90 0.38
N HIS A 85 22.53 42.97 -0.93
CA HIS A 85 23.40 43.71 -1.86
C HIS A 85 23.55 45.19 -1.47
N LYS A 86 22.44 45.87 -1.11
CA LYS A 86 22.45 47.30 -0.75
C LYS A 86 23.19 47.62 0.55
N LYS A 87 23.35 46.66 1.48
CA LYS A 87 24.06 46.87 2.75
C LYS A 87 25.51 46.38 2.74
N TYR A 88 25.85 45.39 1.91
CA TYR A 88 27.16 44.72 1.93
C TYR A 88 27.95 44.78 0.62
N ASN A 89 27.44 45.43 -0.44
CA ASN A 89 28.13 45.74 -1.70
C ASN A 89 28.80 44.57 -2.48
N LEU A 90 28.50 43.32 -2.12
CA LEU A 90 29.01 42.13 -2.80
C LEU A 90 28.35 41.95 -4.19
N LYS A 91 29.13 42.13 -5.25
CA LYS A 91 28.80 41.63 -6.60
C LYS A 91 29.04 40.12 -6.62
N ILE A 92 27.96 39.34 -6.77
CA ILE A 92 28.07 37.88 -6.94
C ILE A 92 28.22 37.59 -8.43
N GLU A 93 29.45 37.68 -8.92
CA GLU A 93 29.84 37.14 -10.22
C GLU A 93 29.89 35.60 -10.10
N ASN A 94 29.15 34.88 -10.95
CA ASN A 94 28.84 33.46 -10.70
C ASN A 94 30.09 32.58 -10.80
N PRO A 95 30.58 31.97 -9.70
CA PRO A 95 31.51 30.85 -9.81
C PRO A 95 30.76 29.66 -10.39
N LYS A 96 31.41 28.84 -11.23
CA LYS A 96 30.88 27.52 -11.58
C LYS A 96 30.85 26.67 -10.31
N VAL A 97 29.71 26.63 -9.63
CA VAL A 97 29.49 25.71 -8.51
C VAL A 97 29.40 24.29 -9.10
N GLU A 98 30.55 23.62 -9.17
CA GLU A 98 30.58 22.19 -9.42
C GLU A 98 29.72 21.50 -8.38
N LYS A 99 28.71 20.79 -8.85
CA LYS A 99 27.76 20.10 -7.99
C LYS A 99 28.46 18.87 -7.42
N VAL A 100 29.18 19.05 -6.31
CA VAL A 100 29.69 17.95 -5.47
C VAL A 100 28.48 17.09 -5.10
N LYS A 101 28.32 16.00 -5.85
CA LYS A 101 27.22 15.06 -5.66
C LYS A 101 27.42 14.42 -4.29
N LYS A 102 26.71 14.90 -3.27
CA LYS A 102 26.59 14.18 -1.99
C LYS A 102 26.02 12.81 -2.31
N LYS A 103 26.90 11.81 -2.42
CA LYS A 103 26.56 10.41 -2.67
C LYS A 103 25.78 9.93 -1.47
N GLN A 104 24.45 10.04 -1.55
CA GLN A 104 23.56 9.38 -0.61
C GLN A 104 23.98 7.92 -0.59
N ARG A 105 24.55 7.47 0.53
CA ARG A 105 24.61 6.05 0.81
C ARG A 105 23.17 5.66 1.08
N ASN A 106 22.54 5.04 0.09
CA ASN A 106 21.24 4.43 0.23
C ASN A 106 21.38 3.34 1.30
N THR A 107 21.14 3.68 2.56
CA THR A 107 20.95 2.69 3.62
C THR A 107 19.65 1.98 3.31
N THR A 108 19.74 0.96 2.48
CA THR A 108 18.64 0.02 2.22
C THR A 108 18.28 -0.60 3.55
N VAL A 109 17.26 -0.05 4.21
CA VAL A 109 16.62 -0.68 5.35
C VAL A 109 16.08 -2.02 4.86
N ILE A 110 16.78 -3.09 5.22
CA ILE A 110 16.42 -4.47 4.86
C ILE A 110 15.17 -4.82 5.68
N GLY A 111 14.01 -4.42 5.18
CA GLY A 111 12.73 -4.78 5.77
C GLY A 111 12.58 -6.29 5.73
N PHE A 112 12.26 -6.90 6.88
CA PHE A 112 11.96 -8.32 6.97
C PHE A 112 10.75 -8.62 6.08
N GLY A 113 11.01 -9.23 4.92
CA GLY A 113 9.98 -9.60 3.96
C GLY A 113 9.11 -10.76 4.47
N PHE A 114 7.97 -10.97 3.81
CA PHE A 114 7.00 -12.03 4.16
C PHE A 114 7.67 -13.40 4.44
N TYR A 115 8.56 -13.84 3.55
CA TYR A 115 9.27 -15.11 3.71
C TYR A 115 10.17 -15.16 4.95
N SER A 116 10.78 -14.03 5.34
CA SER A 116 11.65 -13.97 6.53
C SER A 116 10.83 -14.07 7.82
N TYR A 117 9.66 -13.43 7.88
CA TYR A 117 8.70 -13.65 8.96
C TYR A 117 8.23 -15.11 9.01
N LEU A 118 7.94 -15.71 7.86
CA LEU A 118 7.51 -17.11 7.76
C LEU A 118 8.60 -18.09 8.23
N THR A 119 9.87 -17.88 7.86
CA THR A 119 11.01 -18.68 8.39
C THR A 119 11.14 -18.53 9.90
N VAL A 120 11.05 -17.32 10.45
CA VAL A 120 11.10 -17.10 11.91
C VAL A 120 9.93 -17.81 12.61
N MET A 121 8.74 -17.80 12.01
CA MET A 121 7.56 -18.47 12.56
C MET A 121 7.72 -20.01 12.56
N VAL A 122 8.31 -20.60 11.51
CA VAL A 122 8.66 -22.04 11.48
C VAL A 122 9.69 -22.39 12.55
N VAL A 123 10.76 -21.59 12.70
CA VAL A 123 11.77 -21.82 13.75
C VAL A 123 11.15 -21.71 15.15
N PHE A 124 10.24 -20.77 15.36
CA PHE A 124 9.51 -20.60 16.62
C PHE A 124 8.59 -21.78 16.93
N LEU A 125 7.89 -22.34 15.94
CA LEU A 125 7.11 -23.58 16.12
C LEU A 125 8.00 -24.76 16.53
N VAL A 126 9.14 -24.95 15.87
CA VAL A 126 10.09 -26.02 16.23
C VAL A 126 10.62 -25.84 17.66
N ALA A 127 10.89 -24.60 18.09
CA ALA A 127 11.28 -24.30 19.46
C ALA A 127 10.17 -24.63 20.48
N ILE A 128 8.90 -24.37 20.15
CA ILE A 128 7.75 -24.75 20.99
C ILE A 128 7.65 -26.29 21.12
N PHE A 129 7.70 -27.04 20.00
CA PHE A 129 7.67 -28.50 20.05
C PHE A 129 8.84 -29.11 20.83
N GLY A 130 10.04 -28.51 20.73
CA GLY A 130 11.20 -28.88 21.54
C GLY A 130 11.01 -28.59 23.04
N ALA A 131 10.42 -27.44 23.39
CA ALA A 131 10.12 -27.09 24.79
C ALA A 131 9.05 -28.00 25.41
N ILE A 132 8.01 -28.36 24.65
CA ILE A 132 7.00 -29.36 25.07
C ILE A 132 7.67 -30.73 25.25
N HIS A 133 8.55 -31.15 24.35
CA HIS A 133 9.23 -32.44 24.48
C HIS A 133 10.14 -32.50 25.72
N LEU A 134 10.86 -31.41 26.03
CA LEU A 134 11.72 -31.32 27.21
C LEU A 134 10.91 -31.29 28.52
N SER A 135 9.70 -30.72 28.50
CA SER A 135 8.85 -30.59 29.69
C SER A 135 7.76 -31.68 29.82
N LYS A 136 7.68 -32.63 28.89
CA LYS A 136 6.59 -33.64 28.81
C LYS A 136 6.33 -34.37 30.13
N GLU A 137 7.37 -34.84 30.81
CA GLU A 137 7.26 -35.58 32.07
C GLU A 137 6.76 -34.68 33.22
N ILE A 138 7.14 -33.40 33.21
CA ILE A 138 6.66 -32.40 34.17
C ILE A 138 5.17 -32.11 33.93
N ILE A 139 4.76 -32.00 32.66
CA ILE A 139 3.35 -31.77 32.29
C ILE A 139 2.49 -32.97 32.70
N ILE A 140 2.95 -34.20 32.44
CA ILE A 140 2.29 -35.45 32.85
C ILE A 140 2.16 -35.51 34.38
N LEU A 141 3.23 -35.18 35.12
CA LEU A 141 3.24 -35.21 36.60
C LEU A 141 2.21 -34.25 37.23
N TYR A 142 2.01 -33.06 36.66
CA TYR A 142 1.01 -32.10 37.15
C TYR A 142 -0.40 -32.35 36.60
N LEU A 143 -0.54 -32.92 35.40
CA LEU A 143 -1.83 -33.19 34.76
C LEU A 143 -1.82 -34.60 34.12
N PRO A 144 -2.02 -35.69 34.87
CA PRO A 144 -1.93 -37.06 34.35
C PRO A 144 -2.92 -37.35 33.22
N ILE A 145 -4.07 -36.65 33.17
CA ILE A 145 -5.02 -36.76 32.05
C ILE A 145 -4.42 -36.33 30.70
N THR A 146 -3.33 -35.55 30.69
CA THR A 146 -2.64 -35.14 29.45
C THR A 146 -1.73 -36.21 28.87
N GLU A 147 -1.34 -37.23 29.64
CA GLU A 147 -0.42 -38.28 29.21
C GLU A 147 -0.86 -38.97 27.92
N LEU A 148 -2.12 -39.40 27.86
CA LEU A 148 -2.69 -40.06 26.68
C LEU A 148 -2.65 -39.16 25.43
N TYR A 149 -2.91 -37.86 25.58
CA TYR A 149 -2.85 -36.91 24.48
C TYR A 149 -1.42 -36.59 24.05
N ILE A 150 -0.48 -36.49 24.99
CA ILE A 150 0.94 -36.26 24.75
C ILE A 150 1.56 -37.45 24.03
N ASN A 151 1.30 -38.67 24.51
CA ASN A 151 1.82 -39.90 23.91
C ASN A 151 1.29 -40.10 22.49
N TYR A 152 -0.03 -39.94 22.27
CA TYR A 152 -0.62 -40.00 20.93
C TYR A 152 -0.07 -38.92 19.98
N LEU A 153 0.14 -37.70 20.48
CA LEU A 153 0.75 -36.63 19.69
C LEU A 153 2.20 -36.97 19.27
N TYR A 154 3.00 -37.56 20.15
CA TYR A 154 4.36 -37.96 19.81
C TYR A 154 4.43 -39.20 18.91
N GLU A 155 3.51 -40.16 19.06
CA GLU A 155 3.34 -41.29 18.13
C GLU A 155 3.04 -40.79 16.70
N VAL A 156 2.08 -39.87 16.54
CA VAL A 156 1.77 -39.24 15.25
C VAL A 156 2.97 -38.47 14.68
N LEU A 157 3.74 -37.76 15.52
CA LEU A 157 4.96 -37.07 15.08
C LEU A 157 6.07 -38.05 14.64
N GLU A 158 6.23 -39.20 15.29
CA GLU A 158 7.19 -40.24 14.92
C GLU A 158 6.81 -40.93 13.60
N ILE A 159 5.52 -41.22 13.39
CA ILE A 159 4.99 -41.72 12.11
C ILE A 159 5.26 -40.70 10.99
N MET A 160 4.95 -39.42 11.21
CA MET A 160 5.21 -38.35 10.24
C MET A 160 6.71 -38.20 9.93
N LYS A 161 7.57 -38.24 10.96
CA LYS A 161 9.04 -38.20 10.82
C LYS A 161 9.55 -39.38 9.97
N THR A 162 9.02 -40.58 10.19
CA THR A 162 9.36 -41.77 9.40
C THR A 162 8.99 -41.57 7.93
N ILE A 163 7.76 -41.13 7.65
CA ILE A 163 7.29 -40.82 6.29
C ILE A 163 8.16 -39.74 5.62
N PHE A 164 8.57 -38.70 6.34
CA PHE A 164 9.49 -37.68 5.80
C PHE A 164 10.87 -38.26 5.50
N ASN A 165 11.44 -39.10 6.36
CA ASN A 165 12.72 -39.76 6.12
C ASN A 165 12.66 -40.69 4.89
N ASP A 166 11.60 -41.49 4.76
CA ASP A 166 11.41 -42.38 3.60
C ASP A 166 11.22 -41.59 2.30
N LEU A 167 10.49 -40.48 2.34
CA LEU A 167 10.33 -39.59 1.19
C LEU A 167 11.66 -38.94 0.77
N ILE A 168 12.49 -38.52 1.73
CA ILE A 168 13.84 -37.98 1.48
C ILE A 168 14.75 -39.08 0.91
N SER A 169 14.69 -40.29 1.47
CA SER A 169 15.45 -41.46 1.00
C SER A 169 15.10 -41.80 -0.46
N LEU A 170 13.81 -41.89 -0.78
CA LEU A 170 13.33 -42.18 -2.13
C LEU A 170 13.67 -41.05 -3.12
N LEU A 171 13.59 -39.79 -2.69
CA LEU A 171 14.04 -38.65 -3.49
C LEU A 171 15.55 -38.71 -3.76
N MET A 172 16.35 -39.10 -2.76
CA MET A 172 17.80 -39.23 -2.88
C MET A 172 18.19 -40.36 -3.83
N VAL A 173 17.61 -41.56 -3.68
CA VAL A 173 17.82 -42.68 -4.62
C VAL A 173 17.50 -42.26 -6.06
N LYS A 174 16.40 -41.52 -6.26
CA LYS A 174 15.94 -41.01 -7.56
C LYS A 174 16.67 -39.74 -8.06
N LEU A 175 17.69 -39.29 -7.34
CA LEU A 175 18.63 -38.23 -7.76
C LEU A 175 20.03 -38.78 -8.08
N PHE A 176 20.31 -40.03 -7.71
CA PHE A 176 21.60 -40.71 -7.92
C PHE A 176 21.54 -41.88 -8.93
N PHE A 177 20.34 -42.22 -9.43
CA PHE A 177 20.06 -43.17 -10.51
C PHE A 177 19.09 -42.55 -11.53
#